data_AF-A0A382QVD3-F1
#
_entry.id   AF-A0A382QVD3-F1
#
_cell.length_a   1.000
_cell.length_b   1.000
_cell.length_c   1.000
_cell.angle_alpha   90.00
_cell.angle_beta   90.00
_cell.angle_gamma   90.00
#
_symmetry.space_group_name_H-M   'P 1'
#
loop_
_entity.id
_entity.type
_entity.pdbx_description
1 polymer ?
#
loop_
_entity_poly.entity_id
_entity_poly.type
_entity_poly.pdbx_seq_one_letter_code
_entity_poly.pdbx_strand_id
1 'polypeptide(L)'
;MNGSNKKPWDGIGVEVNGSLSSREMLYKAKLDWEVSKIPSQRPKSHSNQETFRFYKAYFDSGNAEIDTIGSLDGSRIIWALARLNENFTLPGDDELKGYILLASRHEDREKIEIQFLTLRSACNSMLKISSKARPTVKNSFRRVFKSTLPFLSESAQRFDEEMTQKANTTIEMGRTAISNFAETAQNLVDKNVNEKIAEKYMTEVFKPDPLKNEGKAAEEQAKKNAKSALDAFGSAPGQNLKSTQMTVWGLLTAVTYTADRLGKTPDSRLRQSWFGPNAKIKKRALELALK
;
A
#
# COMPACT_ATOMS: atom_id res chain seq x y z
N MET A 1 1.21 -19.20 -21.10
CA MET A 1 1.77 -17.83 -21.05
C MET A 1 1.48 -17.24 -19.67
N ASN A 2 2.52 -17.10 -18.84
CA ASN A 2 2.44 -16.82 -17.41
C ASN A 2 1.98 -15.38 -17.13
N GLY A 3 0.72 -15.21 -16.71
CA GLY A 3 0.16 -13.92 -16.30
C GLY A 3 0.35 -13.54 -14.82
N SER A 4 1.14 -14.27 -14.03
CA SER A 4 0.92 -14.34 -12.58
C SER A 4 2.04 -13.84 -11.66
N ASN A 5 2.92 -12.90 -12.07
CA ASN A 5 3.83 -12.26 -11.11
C ASN A 5 4.15 -10.78 -11.37
N LYS A 6 3.14 -9.99 -11.76
CA LYS A 6 3.26 -8.53 -11.89
C LYS A 6 3.05 -7.85 -10.53
N LYS A 7 3.79 -6.76 -10.27
CA LYS A 7 3.56 -5.89 -9.09
C LYS A 7 2.11 -5.36 -9.11
N PRO A 8 1.47 -5.12 -7.95
CA PRO A 8 0.08 -4.63 -7.90
C PRO A 8 -0.14 -3.30 -8.64
N TRP A 9 0.91 -2.48 -8.77
CA TRP A 9 0.90 -1.19 -9.45
C TRP A 9 1.47 -1.22 -10.87
N ASP A 10 1.69 -2.41 -11.45
CA ASP A 10 2.14 -2.54 -12.84
C ASP A 10 1.17 -1.83 -13.80
N GLY A 11 1.70 -0.92 -14.63
CA GLY A 11 0.94 -0.09 -15.57
C GLY A 11 0.21 1.11 -14.96
N ILE A 12 0.29 1.34 -13.64
CA ILE A 12 -0.31 2.49 -12.95
C ILE A 12 0.76 3.37 -12.28
N GLY A 13 1.79 2.73 -11.70
CA GLY A 13 2.93 3.39 -11.09
C GLY A 13 4.11 3.52 -12.07
N VAL A 14 5.03 4.41 -11.72
CA VAL A 14 6.30 4.59 -12.43
C VAL A 14 7.44 4.39 -11.45
N GLU A 15 8.35 3.48 -11.78
CA GLU A 15 9.55 3.21 -11.00
C GLU A 15 10.50 4.42 -11.06
N VAL A 16 11.04 4.81 -9.91
CA VAL A 16 11.95 5.95 -9.73
C VAL A 16 13.10 5.57 -8.82
N ASN A 17 14.10 6.44 -8.69
CA ASN A 17 15.20 6.28 -7.74
C ASN A 17 15.48 7.60 -7.02
N GLY A 18 16.34 7.55 -5.99
CA GLY A 18 16.69 8.72 -5.18
C GLY A 18 17.41 9.85 -5.91
N SER A 19 18.01 9.59 -7.09
CA SER A 19 18.72 10.61 -7.87
C SER A 19 17.81 11.57 -8.63
N LEU A 20 16.56 11.17 -8.91
CA LEU A 20 15.61 12.02 -9.62
C LEU A 20 15.10 13.14 -8.69
N SER A 21 15.05 14.36 -9.22
CA SER A 21 14.37 15.47 -8.55
C SER A 21 12.86 15.26 -8.52
N SER A 22 12.17 15.89 -7.58
CA SER A 22 10.70 15.86 -7.51
C SER A 22 10.04 16.36 -8.82
N ARG A 23 10.74 17.21 -9.57
CA ARG A 23 10.29 17.71 -10.88
C ARG A 23 10.37 16.64 -11.96
N GLU A 24 11.50 15.94 -12.06
CA GLU A 24 11.70 14.85 -13.02
C GLU A 24 10.77 13.68 -12.72
N MET A 25 10.56 13.38 -11.44
CA MET A 25 9.58 12.39 -10.97
C MET A 25 8.16 12.71 -11.47
N LEU A 26 7.71 13.96 -11.31
CA LEU A 26 6.39 14.40 -11.74
C LEU A 26 6.19 14.25 -13.26
N TYR A 27 7.20 14.61 -14.04
CA TYR A 27 7.22 14.44 -15.50
C TYR A 27 7.22 12.96 -15.90
N LYS A 28 8.05 12.14 -15.27
CA LYS A 28 8.14 10.69 -15.53
C LYS A 28 6.81 10.00 -15.26
N ALA A 29 6.10 10.41 -14.21
CA ALA A 29 4.77 9.92 -13.85
C ALA A 29 3.62 10.54 -14.67
N LYS A 30 3.89 11.53 -15.54
CA LYS A 30 2.88 12.29 -16.31
C LYS A 30 1.80 12.93 -15.42
N LEU A 31 2.18 13.36 -14.21
CA LEU A 31 1.26 13.93 -13.20
C LEU A 31 1.29 15.46 -13.19
N ASP A 32 1.86 16.04 -14.23
CA ASP A 32 2.15 17.45 -14.35
C ASP A 32 1.10 18.24 -15.15
N TRP A 33 -0.07 17.66 -15.36
CA TRP A 33 -1.11 18.24 -16.19
C TRP A 33 -1.83 19.42 -15.51
N GLU A 34 -2.08 20.46 -16.29
CA GLU A 34 -3.09 21.51 -16.06
C GLU A 34 -3.74 21.82 -17.40
N VAL A 35 -5.04 22.16 -17.40
CA VAL A 35 -5.73 22.64 -18.60
C VAL A 35 -5.20 24.04 -18.92
N SER A 36 -4.23 24.12 -19.83
CA SER A 36 -3.72 25.41 -20.35
C SER A 36 -3.79 25.38 -21.87
N LYS A 37 -4.30 26.48 -22.45
CA LYS A 37 -4.41 26.69 -23.90
C LYS A 37 -3.04 26.77 -24.60
N ILE A 38 -1.95 26.85 -23.84
CA ILE A 38 -0.59 26.95 -24.35
C ILE A 38 0.21 25.70 -23.92
N PRO A 39 0.77 24.92 -24.88
CA PRO A 39 1.67 23.82 -24.56
C PRO A 39 2.92 24.38 -23.87
N SER A 40 3.23 23.92 -22.65
CA SER A 40 4.50 24.22 -22.00
C SER A 40 5.20 22.89 -21.68
N GLN A 41 6.53 22.85 -21.79
CA GLN A 41 7.35 21.70 -21.42
C GLN A 41 7.70 21.66 -19.92
N ARG A 42 7.03 22.48 -19.10
CA ARG A 42 7.26 22.54 -17.66
C ARG A 42 6.10 21.87 -16.95
N PRO A 43 6.36 21.11 -15.88
CA PRO A 43 5.29 20.55 -15.11
C PRO A 43 4.40 21.64 -14.50
N LYS A 44 3.08 21.54 -14.71
CA LYS A 44 2.16 22.66 -14.46
C LYS A 44 1.57 22.68 -13.04
N SER A 45 1.38 21.52 -12.41
CA SER A 45 0.78 21.45 -11.05
C SER A 45 1.78 21.72 -9.93
N HIS A 46 1.85 22.96 -9.45
CA HIS A 46 2.66 23.34 -8.28
C HIS A 46 2.31 22.56 -7.02
N SER A 47 1.02 22.27 -6.83
CA SER A 47 0.52 21.47 -5.71
C SER A 47 1.11 20.06 -5.70
N ASN A 48 1.13 19.37 -6.84
CA ASN A 48 1.66 18.01 -6.92
C ASN A 48 3.17 18.01 -6.71
N GLN A 49 3.86 19.04 -7.21
CA GLN A 49 5.29 19.22 -6.97
C GLN A 49 5.60 19.38 -5.47
N GLU A 50 4.82 20.18 -4.73
CA GLU A 50 4.96 20.33 -3.28
C GLU A 50 4.78 18.98 -2.56
N THR A 51 3.77 18.19 -2.96
CA THR A 51 3.52 16.85 -2.40
C THR A 51 4.67 15.88 -2.66
N PHE A 52 5.21 15.79 -3.88
CA PHE A 52 6.35 14.92 -4.16
C PHE A 52 7.64 15.40 -3.50
N ARG A 53 7.82 16.72 -3.35
CA ARG A 53 8.93 17.27 -2.56
C ARG A 53 8.81 16.81 -1.10
N PHE A 54 7.59 16.81 -0.55
CA PHE A 54 7.33 16.34 0.81
C PHE A 54 7.66 14.85 0.93
N TYR A 55 7.19 14.02 0.00
CA TYR A 55 7.49 12.58 0.03
C TYR A 55 8.98 12.28 -0.01
N LYS A 56 9.70 12.94 -0.94
CA LYS A 56 11.15 12.76 -1.04
C LYS A 56 11.84 13.14 0.26
N ALA A 57 11.55 14.33 0.79
CA ALA A 57 12.14 14.78 2.06
C ALA A 57 11.81 13.83 3.22
N TYR A 58 10.57 13.31 3.29
CA TYR A 58 10.12 12.38 4.33
C TYR A 58 10.86 11.05 4.29
N PHE A 59 11.05 10.49 3.10
CA PHE A 59 11.79 9.26 2.92
C PHE A 59 13.29 9.46 3.19
N ASP A 60 13.88 10.55 2.69
CA ASP A 60 15.29 10.89 2.93
C ASP A 60 15.58 11.06 4.43
N SER A 61 14.69 11.72 5.18
CA SER A 61 14.84 11.93 6.64
C SER A 61 14.87 10.63 7.46
N GLY A 62 14.24 9.55 6.99
CA GLY A 62 14.27 8.24 7.66
C GLY A 62 15.08 7.19 6.93
N ASN A 63 15.91 7.58 5.94
CA ASN A 63 16.71 6.66 5.14
C ASN A 63 15.88 5.54 4.47
N ALA A 64 14.71 5.89 3.94
CA ALA A 64 13.88 5.00 3.13
C ALA A 64 14.10 5.34 1.64
N GLU A 65 14.39 4.34 0.81
CA GLU A 65 14.66 4.59 -0.61
C GLU A 65 13.36 4.60 -1.41
N ILE A 66 13.05 5.72 -2.06
CA ILE A 66 11.88 5.82 -2.93
C ILE A 66 12.00 4.84 -4.11
N ASP A 67 10.98 4.00 -4.30
CA ASP A 67 10.96 2.92 -5.30
C ASP A 67 9.96 3.22 -6.41
N THR A 68 8.73 3.58 -6.05
CA THR A 68 7.65 3.80 -7.03
C THR A 68 6.79 4.99 -6.64
N ILE A 69 6.37 5.78 -7.62
CA ILE A 69 5.36 6.83 -7.45
C ILE A 69 4.20 6.64 -8.42
N GLY A 70 3.05 7.24 -8.13
CA GLY A 70 1.94 7.22 -9.06
C GLY A 70 0.75 8.04 -8.63
N SER A 71 -0.35 7.85 -9.36
CA SER A 71 -1.65 8.38 -8.99
C SER A 71 -2.74 7.33 -9.12
N LEU A 72 -3.85 7.53 -8.42
CA LEU A 72 -5.05 6.71 -8.48
C LEU A 72 -6.30 7.58 -8.61
N ASP A 73 -7.40 6.98 -9.04
CA ASP A 73 -8.72 7.60 -9.08
C ASP A 73 -8.73 8.89 -9.93
N GLY A 74 -8.15 8.80 -11.13
CA GLY A 74 -8.06 9.94 -12.05
C GLY A 74 -7.24 11.10 -11.47
N SER A 75 -6.09 10.81 -10.85
CA SER A 75 -5.22 11.79 -10.18
C SER A 75 -5.77 12.44 -8.90
N ARG A 76 -6.85 11.90 -8.32
CA ARG A 76 -7.36 12.36 -7.02
C ARG A 76 -6.52 11.89 -5.85
N ILE A 77 -5.78 10.79 -6.00
CA ILE A 77 -4.86 10.28 -4.98
C ILE A 77 -3.47 10.28 -5.58
N ILE A 78 -2.55 11.05 -5.01
CA ILE A 78 -1.13 11.04 -5.34
C ILE A 78 -0.42 10.20 -4.29
N TRP A 79 0.47 9.30 -4.69
CA TRP A 79 1.13 8.39 -3.76
C TRP A 79 2.58 8.11 -4.13
N ALA A 80 3.34 7.69 -3.12
CA ALA A 80 4.71 7.23 -3.26
C ALA A 80 5.00 6.06 -2.31
N LEU A 81 5.76 5.08 -2.80
CA LEU A 81 6.28 3.94 -2.07
C LEU A 81 7.79 4.08 -1.91
N ALA A 82 8.27 3.81 -0.70
CA ALA A 82 9.70 3.68 -0.42
C ALA A 82 9.98 2.38 0.33
N ARG A 83 11.17 1.82 0.10
CA ARG A 83 11.68 0.64 0.79
C ARG A 83 12.16 1.03 2.17
N LEU A 84 11.75 0.28 3.18
CA LEU A 84 12.22 0.44 4.55
C LEU A 84 13.58 -0.20 4.79
N ASN A 85 14.02 -1.06 3.86
CA ASN A 85 15.18 -1.95 3.97
C ASN A 85 15.09 -2.95 5.13
N GLU A 86 13.87 -3.22 5.58
CA GLU A 86 13.54 -4.24 6.57
C GLU A 86 12.84 -5.40 5.86
N ASN A 87 13.60 -6.43 5.52
CA ASN A 87 13.11 -7.62 4.84
C ASN A 87 13.27 -8.84 5.76
N PHE A 88 12.39 -9.82 5.62
CA PHE A 88 12.53 -11.09 6.30
C PHE A 88 12.16 -12.24 5.37
N THR A 89 12.68 -13.43 5.67
CA THR A 89 12.46 -14.63 4.86
C THR A 89 11.86 -15.71 5.75
N LEU A 90 10.77 -16.31 5.30
CA LEU A 90 10.12 -17.45 5.95
C LEU A 90 10.59 -18.77 5.32
N PRO A 91 10.33 -19.92 5.96
CA PRO A 91 10.79 -21.23 5.46
C PRO A 91 10.42 -21.50 4.00
N GLY A 92 11.39 -22.00 3.23
CA GLY A 92 11.22 -22.23 1.79
C GLY A 92 11.46 -20.98 0.94
N ASP A 93 12.39 -20.11 1.37
CA ASP A 93 12.82 -18.90 0.65
C ASP A 93 11.66 -17.94 0.31
N ASP A 94 10.68 -17.87 1.21
CA ASP A 94 9.53 -16.98 1.06
C ASP A 94 9.89 -15.59 1.58
N GLU A 95 10.42 -14.76 0.68
CA GLU A 95 10.91 -13.41 0.99
C GLU A 95 9.75 -12.39 1.06
N LEU A 96 9.73 -11.59 2.13
CA LEU A 96 8.87 -10.43 2.31
C LEU A 96 9.69 -9.15 2.46
N LYS A 97 9.26 -8.11 1.74
CA LYS A 97 9.91 -6.79 1.70
C LYS A 97 9.08 -5.73 2.41
N GLY A 98 9.69 -4.94 3.29
CA GLY A 98 9.05 -3.84 4.00
C GLY A 98 8.99 -2.55 3.18
N TYR A 99 7.79 -1.95 3.12
CA TYR A 99 7.53 -0.68 2.43
C TYR A 99 6.79 0.32 3.33
N ILE A 100 7.03 1.60 3.07
CA ILE A 100 6.19 2.71 3.53
C ILE A 100 5.48 3.34 2.34
N LEU A 101 4.18 3.55 2.47
CA LEU A 101 3.32 4.25 1.52
C LEU A 101 2.94 5.61 2.11
N LEU A 102 3.20 6.66 1.33
CA LEU A 102 2.65 7.99 1.56
C LEU A 102 1.59 8.27 0.51
N ALA A 103 0.42 8.77 0.92
CA ALA A 103 -0.65 9.12 0.01
C ALA A 103 -1.33 10.45 0.40
N SER A 104 -1.61 11.28 -0.60
CA SER A 104 -2.33 12.54 -0.46
C SER A 104 -3.60 12.47 -1.30
N ARG A 105 -4.73 12.83 -0.69
CA ARG A 105 -6.02 12.89 -1.36
C ARG A 105 -6.32 14.32 -1.76
N HIS A 106 -6.97 14.51 -2.90
CA HIS A 106 -7.33 15.84 -3.40
C HIS A 106 -8.26 16.58 -2.42
N GLU A 107 -9.15 15.86 -1.73
CA GLU A 107 -10.10 16.44 -0.77
C GLU A 107 -9.42 17.04 0.46
N ASP A 108 -8.25 16.52 0.86
CA ASP A 108 -7.48 16.98 2.02
C ASP A 108 -5.97 16.88 1.72
N ARG A 109 -5.48 17.79 0.87
CA ARG A 109 -4.06 17.83 0.46
C ARG A 109 -3.11 18.27 1.57
N GLU A 110 -3.64 18.74 2.70
CA GLU A 110 -2.84 19.08 3.87
C GLU A 110 -2.46 17.86 4.70
N LYS A 111 -3.21 16.76 4.61
CA LYS A 111 -2.91 15.52 5.32
C LYS A 111 -2.34 14.47 4.38
N ILE A 112 -1.18 13.95 4.74
CA ILE A 112 -0.56 12.80 4.11
C ILE A 112 -0.87 11.58 4.97
N GLU A 113 -1.49 10.57 4.37
CA GLU A 113 -1.70 9.26 4.97
C GLU A 113 -0.41 8.45 4.89
N ILE A 114 -0.06 7.78 6.00
CA ILE A 114 1.11 6.91 6.14
C ILE A 114 0.61 5.48 6.36
N GLN A 115 1.11 4.54 5.56
CA GLN A 115 0.87 3.12 5.77
C GLN A 115 2.15 2.31 5.66
N PHE A 116 2.30 1.29 6.50
CA PHE A 116 3.37 0.30 6.39
C PHE A 116 2.83 -0.96 5.73
N LEU A 117 3.57 -1.50 4.78
CA LEU A 117 3.16 -2.62 3.93
C LEU A 117 4.27 -3.65 3.87
N THR A 118 3.92 -4.93 3.87
CA THR A 118 4.81 -6.00 3.39
C THR A 118 4.42 -6.37 1.97
N LEU A 119 5.41 -6.59 1.11
CA LEU A 119 5.25 -7.15 -0.23
C LEU A 119 5.88 -8.54 -0.25
N ARG A 120 5.09 -9.56 -0.59
CA ARG A 120 5.59 -10.94 -0.74
C ARG A 120 6.16 -11.15 -2.15
N SER A 121 7.45 -11.45 -2.26
CA SER A 121 8.14 -11.58 -3.56
C SER A 121 7.56 -12.69 -4.46
N ALA A 122 7.04 -13.78 -3.86
CA ALA A 122 6.57 -14.95 -4.60
C ALA A 122 5.33 -14.66 -5.48
N CYS A 123 4.45 -13.77 -5.05
CA CYS A 123 3.17 -13.51 -5.73
C CYS A 123 2.80 -12.02 -5.84
N ASN A 124 3.72 -11.15 -5.40
CA ASN A 124 3.56 -9.70 -5.36
C ASN A 124 2.27 -9.25 -4.64
N SER A 125 1.82 -9.97 -3.60
CA SER A 125 0.72 -9.52 -2.77
C SER A 125 1.21 -8.56 -1.69
N MET A 126 0.34 -7.61 -1.31
CA MET A 126 0.66 -6.64 -0.26
C MET A 126 -0.22 -6.85 0.98
N LEU A 127 0.35 -6.65 2.17
CA LEU A 127 -0.39 -6.66 3.43
C LEU A 127 -0.03 -5.43 4.27
N LYS A 128 -1.06 -4.74 4.79
CA LYS A 128 -0.87 -3.61 5.70
C LYS A 128 -0.52 -4.08 7.09
N ILE A 129 0.59 -3.57 7.62
CA ILE A 129 1.07 -3.86 8.97
C ILE A 129 0.71 -2.69 9.88
N SER A 130 0.22 -3.02 11.07
CA SER A 130 -0.12 -2.03 12.09
C SER A 130 1.15 -1.56 12.79
N SER A 131 1.31 -0.25 12.95
CA SER A 131 2.41 0.37 13.69
C SER A 131 1.85 1.31 14.75
N LYS A 132 2.67 1.63 15.76
CA LYS A 132 2.38 2.65 16.79
C LYS A 132 2.50 4.08 16.25
N ALA A 133 3.10 4.25 15.07
CA ALA A 133 3.21 5.55 14.43
C ALA A 133 1.84 6.16 14.13
N ARG A 134 1.78 7.50 14.13
CA ARG A 134 0.57 8.21 13.72
C ARG A 134 0.31 7.93 12.23
N PRO A 135 -0.93 7.59 11.84
CA PRO A 135 -1.25 7.21 10.45
C PRO A 135 -1.31 8.41 9.51
N THR A 136 -1.14 9.63 10.01
CA THR A 136 -1.19 10.85 9.21
C THR A 136 -0.12 11.86 9.66
N VAL A 137 0.35 12.64 8.69
CA VAL A 137 1.27 13.76 8.91
C VAL A 137 0.82 14.97 8.09
N LYS A 138 1.00 16.18 8.64
CA LYS A 138 0.68 17.42 7.92
C LYS A 138 1.74 17.67 6.84
N ASN A 139 1.30 17.99 5.64
CA ASN A 139 2.15 18.41 4.54
C ASN A 139 2.64 19.85 4.79
N SER A 140 3.81 19.99 5.42
CA SER A 140 4.43 21.31 5.70
C SER A 140 4.89 22.06 4.44
N PHE A 141 4.96 21.38 3.29
CA PHE A 141 5.36 22.00 2.02
C PHE A 141 4.19 22.60 1.26
N ARG A 142 2.96 22.32 1.72
CA ARG A 142 1.76 22.87 1.14
C ARG A 142 1.67 24.36 1.43
N ARG A 143 1.59 25.17 0.38
CA ARG A 143 1.27 26.60 0.54
C ARG A 143 -0.17 26.78 1.03
N VAL A 144 -0.31 27.67 2.01
CA VAL A 144 -1.60 28.03 2.60
C VAL A 144 -2.08 29.34 1.99
N PHE A 145 -3.37 29.43 1.71
CA PHE A 145 -3.99 30.67 1.27
C PHE A 145 -3.98 31.70 2.40
N LYS A 146 -3.55 32.93 2.09
CA LYS A 146 -3.56 34.09 3.00
C LYS A 146 -4.59 35.08 2.51
N SER A 147 -5.22 35.83 3.41
CA SER A 147 -6.17 36.89 3.07
C SER A 147 -5.49 38.16 2.53
N THR A 148 -4.17 38.26 2.63
CA THR A 148 -3.37 39.40 2.18
C THR A 148 -2.34 38.97 1.15
N LEU A 149 -1.95 39.90 0.25
CA LEU A 149 -0.91 39.67 -0.76
C LEU A 149 0.39 39.17 -0.09
N PRO A 150 1.07 38.14 -0.65
CA PRO A 150 0.85 37.53 -1.97
C PRO A 150 -0.19 36.38 -2.02
N PHE A 151 -1.20 36.36 -1.13
CA PHE A 151 -2.30 35.38 -1.02
C PHE A 151 -1.90 33.90 -0.84
N LEU A 152 -0.61 33.58 -0.93
CA LEU A 152 -0.03 32.27 -0.65
C LEU A 152 1.15 32.44 0.29
N SER A 153 1.33 31.46 1.18
CA SER A 153 2.56 31.37 1.98
C SER A 153 3.79 31.08 1.10
N GLU A 154 4.97 31.32 1.66
CA GLU A 154 6.21 30.87 1.04
C GLU A 154 6.25 29.33 0.95
N SER A 155 6.84 28.81 -0.13
CA SER A 155 6.95 27.38 -0.35
C SER A 155 8.16 26.83 0.42
N ALA A 156 7.92 26.11 1.51
CA ALA A 156 8.98 25.48 2.30
C ALA A 156 9.71 24.41 1.49
N GLN A 157 11.00 24.59 1.24
CA GLN A 157 11.79 23.67 0.39
C GLN A 157 12.42 22.50 1.16
N ARG A 158 12.53 22.62 2.49
CA ARG A 158 13.18 21.66 3.39
C ARG A 158 12.37 21.53 4.67
N PHE A 159 12.49 20.39 5.33
CA PHE A 159 11.95 20.23 6.68
C PHE A 159 12.74 21.04 7.69
N ASP A 160 12.04 21.47 8.73
CA ASP A 160 12.66 21.87 9.98
C ASP A 160 13.19 20.61 10.71
N GLU A 161 13.91 20.86 11.80
CA GLU A 161 14.51 19.80 12.60
C GLU A 161 13.43 18.91 13.23
N GLU A 162 12.32 19.49 13.70
CA GLU A 162 11.21 18.77 14.31
C GLU A 162 10.57 17.77 13.33
N MET A 163 10.26 18.19 12.11
CA MET A 163 9.70 17.32 11.08
C MET A 163 10.69 16.25 10.61
N THR A 164 11.98 16.57 10.58
CA THR A 164 13.03 15.59 10.28
C THR A 164 13.08 14.49 11.34
N GLN A 165 13.11 14.86 12.62
CA GLN A 165 13.09 13.91 13.75
C GLN A 165 11.81 13.08 13.77
N LYS A 166 10.66 13.71 13.49
CA LYS A 166 9.36 13.04 13.42
C LYS A 166 9.28 12.05 12.28
N ALA A 167 9.78 12.40 11.08
CA ALA A 167 9.83 11.51 9.94
C ALA A 167 10.71 10.30 10.24
N ASN A 168 11.91 10.52 10.78
CA ASN A 168 12.83 9.46 11.19
C ASN A 168 12.17 8.51 12.20
N THR A 169 11.65 9.06 13.31
CA THR A 169 10.97 8.28 14.37
C THR A 169 9.79 7.46 13.82
N THR A 170 9.01 8.02 12.90
CA THR A 170 7.88 7.32 12.28
C THR A 170 8.34 6.15 11.42
N ILE A 171 9.40 6.35 10.63
CA ILE A 171 9.97 5.30 9.78
C ILE A 171 10.58 4.19 10.64
N GLU A 172 11.29 4.53 11.71
CA GLU A 172 11.80 3.55 12.69
C GLU A 172 10.68 2.73 13.34
N MET A 173 9.60 3.37 13.79
CA MET A 173 8.40 2.66 14.26
C MET A 173 7.78 1.74 13.20
N GLY A 174 7.94 2.08 11.92
CA GLY A 174 7.59 1.25 10.78
C GLY A 174 8.48 0.01 10.69
N ARG A 175 9.81 0.19 10.69
CA ARG A 175 10.78 -0.92 10.68
C ARG A 175 10.54 -1.88 11.82
N THR A 176 10.46 -1.39 13.06
CA THR A 176 10.14 -2.22 14.23
C THR A 176 8.83 -2.99 14.08
N ALA A 177 7.80 -2.38 13.49
CA ALA A 177 6.53 -3.07 13.24
C ALA A 177 6.67 -4.21 12.21
N ILE A 178 7.50 -4.04 11.18
CA ILE A 178 7.81 -5.10 10.21
C ILE A 178 8.62 -6.22 10.87
N SER A 179 9.64 -5.90 11.68
CA SER A 179 10.43 -6.90 12.39
C SER A 179 9.57 -7.72 13.37
N ASN A 180 8.71 -7.07 14.16
CA ASN A 180 7.77 -7.76 15.05
C ASN A 180 6.75 -8.62 14.27
N PHE A 181 6.36 -8.16 13.08
CA PHE A 181 5.50 -8.94 12.21
C PHE A 181 6.19 -10.19 11.66
N ALA A 182 7.51 -10.19 11.50
CA ALA A 182 8.26 -11.38 11.08
C ALA A 182 8.10 -12.53 12.09
N GLU A 183 8.20 -12.25 13.39
CA GLU A 183 7.96 -13.24 14.46
C GLU A 183 6.51 -13.75 14.42
N THR A 184 5.56 -12.83 14.22
CA THR A 184 4.14 -13.16 14.10
C THR A 184 3.90 -14.07 12.89
N ALA A 185 4.50 -13.75 11.74
CA ALA A 185 4.39 -14.54 10.53
C ALA A 185 5.00 -15.93 10.72
N GLN A 186 6.15 -16.05 11.40
CA GLN A 186 6.76 -17.33 11.74
C GLN A 186 5.81 -18.19 12.61
N ASN A 187 5.19 -17.60 13.63
CA ASN A 187 4.20 -18.31 14.44
C ASN A 187 2.98 -18.79 13.63
N LEU A 188 2.61 -18.08 12.55
CA LEU A 188 1.53 -18.51 11.65
C LEU A 188 1.96 -19.63 10.69
N VAL A 189 3.25 -19.71 10.35
CA VAL A 189 3.83 -20.81 9.58
C VAL A 189 3.80 -22.10 10.38
N ASP A 190 4.10 -22.05 11.67
CA ASP A 190 4.20 -23.24 12.53
C ASP A 190 2.82 -23.86 12.85
N LYS A 191 1.71 -23.15 12.54
CA LYS A 191 0.34 -23.63 12.74
C LYS A 191 -0.18 -24.31 11.47
N ASN A 192 -0.40 -25.63 11.56
CA ASN A 192 -0.99 -26.42 10.50
C ASN A 192 -2.52 -26.26 10.43
N VAL A 193 -3.07 -26.37 9.22
CA VAL A 193 -4.51 -26.33 8.94
C VAL A 193 -4.93 -27.54 8.13
N ASN A 194 -6.23 -27.82 8.12
CA ASN A 194 -6.85 -28.80 7.23
C ASN A 194 -7.86 -28.11 6.30
N GLU A 195 -8.37 -28.84 5.31
CA GLU A 195 -9.31 -28.30 4.31
C GLU A 195 -10.58 -27.73 4.94
N LYS A 196 -11.15 -28.39 5.96
CA LYS A 196 -12.35 -27.91 6.66
C LYS A 196 -12.11 -26.58 7.37
N ILE A 197 -10.95 -26.41 8.00
CA ILE A 197 -10.54 -25.15 8.63
C ILE A 197 -10.34 -24.07 7.56
N ALA A 198 -9.72 -24.42 6.43
CA ALA A 198 -9.52 -23.50 5.31
C ALA A 198 -10.85 -22.96 4.76
N GLU A 199 -11.80 -23.85 4.46
CA GLU A 199 -13.14 -23.47 3.96
C GLU A 199 -13.89 -22.55 4.94
N LYS A 200 -13.87 -22.91 6.23
CA LYS A 200 -14.49 -22.09 7.28
C LYS A 200 -13.83 -20.72 7.36
N TYR A 201 -12.50 -20.67 7.35
CA TYR A 201 -11.74 -19.42 7.39
C TYR A 201 -12.06 -18.52 6.20
N MET A 202 -12.04 -19.04 4.96
CA MET A 202 -12.35 -18.25 3.77
C MET A 202 -13.78 -17.67 3.83
N THR A 203 -14.75 -18.47 4.29
CA THR A 203 -16.14 -18.03 4.42
C THR A 203 -16.27 -16.88 5.43
N GLU A 204 -15.62 -16.98 6.59
CA GLU A 204 -15.64 -15.93 7.62
C GLU A 204 -14.93 -14.65 7.17
N VAL A 205 -13.81 -14.77 6.46
CA VAL A 205 -13.07 -13.61 5.94
C VAL A 205 -13.90 -12.80 4.95
N PHE A 206 -14.53 -13.46 3.97
CA PHE A 206 -15.28 -12.80 2.90
C PHE A 206 -16.74 -12.48 3.26
N LYS A 207 -17.18 -12.81 4.48
CA LYS A 207 -18.52 -12.51 4.96
C LYS A 207 -18.87 -11.03 4.74
N PRO A 208 -19.99 -10.73 4.04
CA PRO A 208 -20.37 -9.36 3.78
C PRO A 208 -20.63 -8.61 5.09
N ASP A 209 -20.33 -7.31 5.08
CA ASP A 209 -20.64 -6.44 6.21
C ASP A 209 -22.16 -6.28 6.30
N PRO A 210 -22.81 -6.77 7.39
CA PRO A 210 -24.27 -6.76 7.51
C PRO A 210 -24.83 -5.33 7.48
N LEU A 211 -24.04 -4.32 7.85
CA LEU A 211 -24.50 -2.92 7.89
C LEU A 211 -24.41 -2.18 6.56
N LYS A 212 -23.75 -2.75 5.55
CA LYS A 212 -23.45 -2.03 4.28
C LYS A 212 -23.87 -2.76 3.02
N ASN A 213 -23.92 -4.08 3.06
CA ASN A 213 -24.14 -4.91 1.89
C ASN A 213 -25.19 -5.98 2.21
N GLU A 214 -26.44 -5.56 2.37
CA GLU A 214 -27.57 -6.48 2.52
C GLU A 214 -28.08 -6.90 1.14
N GLY A 215 -28.28 -8.21 0.95
CA GLY A 215 -28.93 -8.77 -0.23
C GLY A 215 -28.24 -9.99 -0.83
N LYS A 216 -29.03 -10.84 -1.51
CA LYS A 216 -28.59 -12.11 -2.11
C LYS A 216 -27.37 -11.96 -3.03
N ALA A 217 -27.28 -10.86 -3.78
CA ALA A 217 -26.17 -10.60 -4.69
C ALA A 217 -24.82 -10.40 -3.96
N ALA A 218 -24.83 -9.76 -2.79
CA ALA A 218 -23.62 -9.56 -1.99
C ALA A 218 -23.13 -10.88 -1.38
N GLU A 219 -24.05 -11.72 -0.91
CA GLU A 219 -23.75 -13.06 -0.40
C GLU A 219 -23.20 -13.98 -1.50
N GLU A 220 -23.79 -13.97 -2.69
CA GLU A 220 -23.29 -14.73 -3.84
C GLU A 220 -21.88 -14.28 -4.23
N GLN A 221 -21.61 -12.97 -4.23
CA GLN A 221 -20.27 -12.46 -4.52
C GLN A 221 -19.26 -12.85 -3.43
N ALA A 222 -19.66 -12.81 -2.16
CA ALA A 222 -18.83 -13.27 -1.04
C ALA A 222 -18.47 -14.76 -1.18
N LYS A 223 -19.44 -15.61 -1.53
CA LYS A 223 -19.21 -17.05 -1.79
C LYS A 223 -18.26 -17.26 -2.96
N LYS A 224 -18.41 -16.51 -4.07
CA LYS A 224 -17.49 -16.56 -5.21
C LYS A 224 -16.06 -16.17 -4.81
N ASN A 225 -15.91 -15.11 -4.00
CA ASN A 225 -14.61 -14.65 -3.53
C ASN A 225 -13.97 -15.67 -2.57
N ALA A 226 -14.75 -16.26 -1.65
CA ALA A 226 -14.28 -17.30 -0.74
C ALA A 226 -13.80 -18.55 -1.50
N LYS A 227 -14.56 -18.98 -2.51
CA LYS A 227 -14.16 -20.08 -3.40
C LYS A 227 -12.86 -19.75 -4.14
N SER A 228 -12.76 -18.55 -4.71
CA SER A 228 -11.54 -18.09 -5.39
C SER A 228 -10.32 -18.08 -4.46
N ALA A 229 -10.51 -17.73 -3.19
CA ALA A 229 -9.44 -17.75 -2.20
C ALA A 229 -9.05 -19.18 -1.78
N LEU A 230 -10.00 -20.11 -1.72
CA LEU A 230 -9.73 -21.54 -1.52
C LEU A 230 -8.93 -22.11 -2.70
N ASP A 231 -9.34 -21.79 -3.93
CA ASP A 231 -8.60 -22.19 -5.13
C ASP A 231 -7.18 -21.59 -5.11
N ALA A 232 -7.05 -20.32 -4.70
CA ALA A 232 -5.77 -19.65 -4.53
C ALA A 232 -4.91 -20.29 -3.44
N PHE A 233 -5.48 -20.87 -2.38
CA PHE A 233 -4.72 -21.56 -1.33
C PHE A 233 -3.96 -22.78 -1.86
N GLY A 234 -4.53 -23.51 -2.84
CA GLY A 234 -3.85 -24.63 -3.49
C GLY A 234 -2.96 -24.25 -4.68
N SER A 235 -3.27 -23.16 -5.38
CA SER A 235 -2.70 -22.90 -6.72
C SER A 235 -2.01 -21.56 -6.91
N ALA A 236 -2.11 -20.61 -5.96
CA ALA A 236 -1.48 -19.32 -6.13
C ALA A 236 0.06 -19.43 -6.10
N PRO A 237 0.78 -18.53 -6.81
CA PRO A 237 2.23 -18.50 -6.77
C PRO A 237 2.75 -18.43 -5.33
N GLY A 238 3.73 -19.28 -5.02
CA GLY A 238 4.32 -19.39 -3.69
C GLY A 238 3.50 -20.15 -2.67
N GLN A 239 2.33 -20.73 -2.99
CA GLN A 239 1.59 -21.59 -2.04
C GLN A 239 2.19 -22.97 -1.85
N ASN A 240 3.04 -23.40 -2.79
CA ASN A 240 3.82 -24.62 -2.73
C ASN A 240 5.07 -24.51 -1.83
N LEU A 241 5.33 -23.36 -1.21
CA LEU A 241 6.47 -23.18 -0.32
C LEU A 241 6.21 -23.81 1.05
N LYS A 242 7.29 -24.14 1.77
CA LYS A 242 7.20 -24.73 3.12
C LYS A 242 6.46 -23.80 4.10
N SER A 243 6.61 -22.49 3.95
CA SER A 243 5.91 -21.50 4.78
C SER A 243 4.39 -21.56 4.64
N THR A 244 3.87 -21.97 3.50
CA THR A 244 2.44 -21.85 3.15
C THR A 244 1.70 -23.17 3.03
N GLN A 245 2.40 -24.26 2.76
CA GLN A 245 1.78 -25.55 2.50
C GLN A 245 1.01 -26.05 3.73
N MET A 246 -0.32 -25.98 3.67
CA MET A 246 -1.22 -26.37 4.76
C MET A 246 -0.96 -25.63 6.08
N THR A 247 -0.57 -24.35 6.03
CA THR A 247 -0.35 -23.51 7.21
C THR A 247 -1.37 -22.37 7.31
N VAL A 248 -1.51 -21.78 8.51
CA VAL A 248 -2.33 -20.55 8.69
C VAL A 248 -1.75 -19.39 7.87
N TRP A 249 -0.42 -19.31 7.74
CA TRP A 249 0.25 -18.35 6.84
C TRP A 249 -0.18 -18.52 5.37
N GLY A 250 -0.31 -19.76 4.90
CA GLY A 250 -0.84 -20.05 3.57
C GLY A 250 -2.27 -19.52 3.37
N LEU A 251 -3.14 -19.67 4.36
CA LEU A 251 -4.51 -19.13 4.31
C LEU A 251 -4.51 -17.60 4.17
N LEU A 252 -3.72 -16.91 5.00
CA LEU A 252 -3.60 -15.46 4.97
C LEU A 252 -3.07 -14.96 3.62
N THR A 253 -2.01 -15.60 3.11
CA THR A 253 -1.42 -15.24 1.81
C THR A 253 -2.35 -15.51 0.64
N ALA A 254 -3.18 -16.56 0.70
CA ALA A 254 -4.20 -16.85 -0.31
C ALA A 254 -5.29 -15.75 -0.35
N VAL A 255 -5.75 -15.31 0.82
CA VAL A 255 -6.69 -14.18 0.92
C VAL A 255 -6.07 -12.90 0.39
N THR A 256 -4.85 -12.55 0.80
CA THR A 256 -4.21 -11.31 0.34
C THR A 256 -4.02 -11.29 -1.17
N TYR A 257 -3.56 -12.40 -1.75
CA TYR A 257 -3.43 -12.60 -3.20
C TYR A 257 -4.76 -12.42 -3.95
N THR A 258 -5.84 -12.97 -3.39
CA THR A 258 -7.18 -12.87 -3.96
C THR A 258 -7.72 -11.45 -3.87
N ALA A 259 -7.63 -10.84 -2.68
CA ALA A 259 -8.10 -9.48 -2.40
C ALA A 259 -7.39 -8.41 -3.26
N ASP A 260 -6.12 -8.61 -3.60
CA ASP A 260 -5.38 -7.73 -4.53
C ASP A 260 -5.92 -7.77 -5.97
N ARG A 261 -6.62 -8.84 -6.34
CA ARG A 261 -7.13 -9.06 -7.70
C ARG A 261 -8.61 -8.70 -7.85
N LEU A 262 -9.31 -8.42 -6.75
CA LEU A 262 -10.70 -7.99 -6.78
C LEU A 262 -10.83 -6.54 -7.24
N GLY A 263 -11.52 -6.32 -8.37
CA GLY A 263 -11.78 -5.00 -8.96
C GLY A 263 -11.80 -5.07 -10.48
N LYS A 264 -12.34 -4.04 -11.14
CA LYS A 264 -12.56 -4.04 -12.59
C LYS A 264 -11.32 -3.60 -13.37
N THR A 265 -10.65 -2.57 -12.87
CA THR A 265 -9.46 -1.98 -13.50
C THR A 265 -8.25 -2.09 -12.56
N PRO A 266 -7.01 -2.09 -13.09
CA PRO A 266 -5.80 -2.02 -12.28
C PRO A 266 -5.86 -0.92 -11.21
N ASP A 267 -6.23 0.31 -11.58
CA ASP A 267 -6.42 1.44 -10.66
C ASP A 267 -7.40 1.10 -9.53
N SER A 268 -8.59 0.59 -9.88
CA SER A 268 -9.62 0.28 -8.89
C SER A 268 -9.18 -0.83 -7.93
N ARG A 269 -8.44 -1.85 -8.42
CA ARG A 269 -7.92 -2.95 -7.61
C ARG A 269 -6.94 -2.44 -6.57
N LEU A 270 -5.95 -1.66 -7.00
CA LEU A 270 -4.94 -1.11 -6.10
C LEU A 270 -5.55 -0.15 -5.07
N ARG A 271 -6.43 0.74 -5.51
CA ARG A 271 -7.14 1.67 -4.62
C ARG A 271 -7.98 0.93 -3.57
N GLN A 272 -8.70 -0.11 -3.97
CA GLN A 272 -9.50 -0.92 -3.03
C GLN A 272 -8.62 -1.72 -2.07
N SER A 273 -7.48 -2.21 -2.54
CA SER A 273 -6.50 -2.98 -1.76
C SER A 273 -5.81 -2.15 -0.68
N TRP A 274 -5.46 -0.89 -0.96
CA TRP A 274 -4.80 0.00 -0.01
C TRP A 274 -5.77 0.78 0.89
N PHE A 275 -6.91 1.22 0.36
CA PHE A 275 -7.77 2.19 1.04
C PHE A 275 -9.25 1.79 1.12
N GLY A 276 -9.65 0.72 0.44
CA GLY A 276 -11.06 0.38 0.25
C GLY A 276 -11.51 -0.89 0.97
N PRO A 277 -12.57 -1.53 0.48
CA PRO A 277 -13.11 -2.76 1.05
C PRO A 277 -12.09 -3.91 1.11
N ASN A 278 -11.23 -4.06 0.11
CA ASN A 278 -10.25 -5.16 0.07
C ASN A 278 -9.18 -4.99 1.15
N ALA A 279 -8.80 -3.75 1.50
CA ALA A 279 -7.93 -3.47 2.65
C ALA A 279 -8.55 -4.00 3.96
N LYS A 280 -9.87 -3.86 4.12
CA LYS A 280 -10.60 -4.36 5.30
C LYS A 280 -10.67 -5.88 5.33
N ILE A 281 -10.86 -6.52 4.17
CA ILE A 281 -10.82 -7.99 4.04
C ILE A 281 -9.45 -8.51 4.51
N LYS A 282 -8.35 -7.91 4.04
CA LYS A 282 -6.99 -8.29 4.44
C LYS A 282 -6.75 -8.09 5.94
N LYS A 283 -7.23 -6.98 6.50
CA LYS A 283 -7.15 -6.72 7.94
C LYS A 283 -7.89 -7.79 8.74
N ARG A 284 -9.14 -8.10 8.35
CA ARG A 284 -9.94 -9.16 8.98
C ARG A 284 -9.27 -10.52 8.87
N ALA A 285 -8.68 -10.84 7.72
CA ALA A 285 -7.97 -12.09 7.50
C ALA A 285 -6.79 -12.24 8.48
N LEU A 286 -6.00 -11.18 8.65
CA LEU A 286 -4.93 -11.18 9.64
C LEU A 286 -5.48 -11.36 11.06
N GLU A 287 -6.51 -10.60 11.45
CA GLU A 287 -7.14 -10.72 12.78
C GLU A 287 -7.69 -12.13 13.06
N LEU A 288 -8.28 -12.79 12.07
CA LEU A 288 -8.77 -14.17 12.20
C LEU A 288 -7.63 -15.20 12.23
N ALA A 289 -6.52 -14.95 11.52
CA ALA A 289 -5.36 -15.83 11.54
C ALA A 289 -4.61 -15.81 12.88
N LEU A 290 -4.70 -14.69 13.61
CA LEU A 290 -4.06 -14.52 14.92
C LEU A 290 -4.86 -15.11 16.08
N LYS A 291 -6.13 -15.47 15.87
CA LYS A 291 -6.96 -16.18 16.85
C LYS A 291 -6.60 -17.67 16.88
#